data_AF-A0A520MQI7-F1
#
_entry.id   AF-A0A520MQI7-F1
#
_cell.length_a   1.000
_cell.length_b   1.000
_cell.length_c   1.000
_cell.angle_alpha   90.00
_cell.angle_beta   90.00
_cell.angle_gamma   90.00
#
_symmetry.space_group_name_H-M   'P 1'
#
loop_
_entity.id
_entity.type
_entity.pdbx_description
1 polymer ?
#
loop_
_entity_poly.entity_id
_entity_poly.type
_entity_poly.pdbx_seq_one_letter_code
_entity_poly.pdbx_strand_id
1 'polypeptide(L)'
;MKNEIVAHNDLKVRIDKDFFTSNESNILLKKLIANLPWESMIIKMFGKNTKIPRLQCWIGDEGCDYKYSGKKLNRQNWTKDLAMIREKISRELKIDFNSVLVNYYRDGK
;
A
#
# COMPACT_ATOMS: atom_id res chain seq x y z
N MET A 1 -14.10 -21.01 9.70
CA MET A 1 -13.88 -19.55 9.81
C MET A 1 -14.69 -18.88 8.71
N LYS A 2 -15.60 -17.96 9.01
CA LYS A 2 -16.72 -17.58 8.12
C LYS A 2 -16.37 -16.74 6.87
N ASN A 3 -15.10 -16.46 6.59
CA ASN A 3 -14.67 -15.47 5.59
C ASN A 3 -13.56 -15.95 4.64
N GLU A 4 -13.30 -17.26 4.56
CA GLU A 4 -12.27 -17.82 3.68
C GLU A 4 -12.91 -18.23 2.33
N ILE A 5 -12.37 -17.74 1.23
CA ILE A 5 -12.65 -18.20 -0.14
C ILE A 5 -11.46 -19.02 -0.63
N VAL A 6 -11.73 -20.08 -1.37
CA VAL A 6 -10.70 -20.88 -2.05
C VAL A 6 -10.58 -20.37 -3.48
N ALA A 7 -9.43 -19.81 -3.82
CA ALA A 7 -9.07 -19.34 -5.15
C ALA A 7 -8.32 -20.44 -5.93
N HIS A 8 -7.82 -20.11 -7.12
CA HIS A 8 -7.07 -21.03 -7.98
C HIS A 8 -5.90 -21.71 -7.24
N ASN A 9 -5.68 -23.01 -7.47
CA ASN A 9 -4.65 -23.84 -6.81
C ASN A 9 -4.75 -23.90 -5.27
N ASP A 10 -5.96 -24.06 -4.73
CA ASP A 10 -6.20 -24.18 -3.28
C ASP A 10 -5.70 -22.97 -2.45
N LEU A 11 -5.48 -21.82 -3.10
CA LEU A 11 -5.10 -20.60 -2.42
C LEU A 11 -6.24 -20.12 -1.53
N LYS A 12 -6.00 -20.14 -0.22
CA LYS A 12 -6.96 -19.65 0.77
C LYS A 12 -6.84 -18.14 0.91
N VAL A 13 -7.93 -17.45 0.64
CA VAL A 13 -8.02 -15.98 0.76
C VAL A 13 -9.07 -15.64 1.82
N ARG A 14 -8.69 -14.84 2.81
CA ARG A 14 -9.63 -14.30 3.81
C ARG A 14 -10.10 -12.91 3.41
N ILE A 15 -11.41 -12.66 3.48
CA ILE A 15 -12.01 -11.34 3.22
C ILE A 15 -12.62 -10.78 4.51
N ASP A 16 -12.03 -9.74 5.06
CA ASP A 16 -12.61 -8.99 6.18
C ASP A 16 -13.23 -7.69 5.67
N LYS A 17 -14.54 -7.74 5.42
CA LYS A 17 -15.33 -6.56 5.04
C LYS A 17 -15.42 -5.59 6.20
N ASP A 18 -15.49 -4.30 5.89
CA ASP A 18 -15.66 -3.23 6.87
C ASP A 18 -14.58 -3.20 7.96
N PHE A 19 -13.35 -3.66 7.63
CA PHE A 19 -12.21 -3.65 8.54
C PHE A 19 -11.93 -2.25 9.11
N PHE A 20 -12.21 -1.22 8.32
CA PHE A 20 -12.48 0.14 8.77
C PHE A 20 -13.91 0.50 8.41
N THR A 21 -14.57 1.25 9.27
CA THR A 21 -15.90 1.82 8.97
C THR A 21 -15.81 2.79 7.79
N SER A 22 -16.93 3.06 7.13
CA SER A 22 -16.99 4.02 6.02
C SER A 22 -16.51 5.43 6.43
N ASN A 23 -16.80 5.85 7.67
CA ASN A 23 -16.36 7.15 8.18
C ASN A 23 -14.84 7.21 8.38
N GLU A 24 -14.26 6.20 9.05
CA GLU A 24 -12.81 6.08 9.22
C GLU A 24 -12.10 6.05 7.86
N SER A 25 -12.61 5.25 6.93
CA SER A 25 -12.06 5.11 5.58
C SER A 25 -12.04 6.44 4.83
N ASN A 26 -13.14 7.22 4.88
CA ASN A 26 -13.22 8.53 4.24
C ASN A 26 -12.25 9.55 4.83
N ILE A 27 -12.07 9.54 6.15
CA ILE A 27 -11.12 10.42 6.85
C ILE A 27 -9.68 10.05 6.46
N LEU A 28 -9.33 8.76 6.52
CA LEU A 28 -8.01 8.25 6.15
C LEU A 28 -7.68 8.56 4.70
N LEU A 29 -8.62 8.34 3.77
CA LEU A 29 -8.43 8.62 2.35
C LEU A 29 -8.05 10.09 2.12
N LYS A 30 -8.81 11.03 2.68
CA LYS A 30 -8.53 12.47 2.56
C LYS A 30 -7.17 12.84 3.11
N LYS A 31 -6.83 12.34 4.32
CA LYS A 31 -5.54 12.62 4.96
C LYS A 31 -4.35 12.06 4.17
N LEU A 32 -4.44 10.81 3.73
CA LEU A 32 -3.35 10.16 3.00
C LEU A 32 -3.12 10.83 1.64
N ILE A 33 -4.18 11.15 0.91
CA ILE A 33 -4.06 11.90 -0.36
C ILE A 33 -3.40 13.27 -0.13
N ALA A 34 -3.79 14.00 0.91
CA ALA A 34 -3.27 15.34 1.16
C ALA A 34 -1.81 15.36 1.67
N ASN A 35 -1.42 14.38 2.48
CA ASN A 35 -0.22 14.50 3.32
C ASN A 35 0.94 13.55 2.92
N LEU A 36 0.69 12.53 2.09
CA LEU A 36 1.79 11.65 1.68
C LEU A 36 2.67 12.32 0.62
N PRO A 37 4.00 12.14 0.69
CA PRO A 37 4.93 12.67 -0.30
C PRO A 37 4.87 11.81 -1.57
N TRP A 38 3.86 12.08 -2.40
CA TRP A 38 3.58 11.31 -3.60
C TRP A 38 4.66 11.44 -4.66
N GLU A 39 5.08 10.30 -5.20
CA GLU A 39 6.02 10.23 -6.31
C GLU A 39 5.33 9.68 -7.57
N SER A 40 5.71 10.23 -8.73
CA SER A 40 5.39 9.64 -10.04
C SER A 40 6.69 9.23 -10.70
N MET A 41 6.76 7.97 -11.14
CA MET A 41 7.97 7.43 -11.75
C MET A 41 7.75 7.06 -13.21
N ILE A 42 8.85 7.09 -13.96
CA ILE A 42 8.97 6.48 -15.29
C ILE A 42 9.68 5.14 -15.11
N ILE A 43 9.18 4.07 -15.69
CA ILE A 43 9.82 2.75 -15.71
C ILE A 43 10.08 2.30 -17.14
N LYS A 44 10.99 1.34 -17.31
CA LYS A 44 11.25 0.76 -18.63
C LYS A 44 10.36 -0.47 -18.81
N MET A 45 9.40 -0.39 -19.73
CA MET A 45 8.52 -1.49 -20.12
C MET A 45 8.77 -1.81 -21.59
N PHE A 46 9.11 -3.07 -21.89
CA PHE A 46 9.38 -3.52 -23.27
C PHE A 46 10.36 -2.62 -24.05
N GLY A 47 11.44 -2.19 -23.38
CA GLY A 47 12.44 -1.31 -23.98
C GLY A 47 12.07 0.18 -23.99
N LYS A 48 10.81 0.55 -23.74
CA LYS A 48 10.31 1.94 -23.77
C LYS A 48 10.16 2.52 -22.36
N ASN A 49 10.40 3.82 -22.23
CA ASN A 49 10.15 4.55 -20.99
C ASN A 49 8.65 4.89 -20.89
N THR A 50 7.99 4.38 -19.85
CA THR A 50 6.55 4.57 -19.61
C THR A 50 6.35 5.18 -18.23
N LYS A 51 5.57 6.26 -18.15
CA LYS A 51 5.12 6.83 -16.88
C LYS A 51 4.13 5.89 -16.23
N ILE A 52 4.32 5.57 -14.96
CA ILE A 52 3.35 4.76 -14.22
C ILE A 52 2.08 5.61 -14.03
N PRO A 53 0.88 5.10 -14.36
CA PRO A 53 -0.38 5.85 -14.25
C PRO A 53 -0.91 6.01 -12.81
N ARG A 54 -0.04 5.89 -11.80
CA ARG A 54 -0.38 6.09 -10.40
C ARG A 54 0.64 6.95 -9.69
N LEU A 55 0.21 7.60 -8.63
CA LEU A 55 1.12 8.14 -7.62
C LEU A 55 1.43 7.04 -6.62
N GLN A 56 2.65 7.01 -6.11
CA GLN A 56 3.03 6.02 -5.11
C GLN A 56 3.94 6.60 -4.04
N CYS A 57 3.96 5.95 -2.89
CA CYS A 57 4.82 6.31 -1.77
C CYS A 57 5.31 5.02 -1.10
N TRP A 58 6.63 4.89 -0.90
CA TRP A 58 7.23 3.77 -0.21
C TRP A 58 7.51 4.14 1.24
N ILE A 59 6.86 3.45 2.16
CA ILE A 59 6.95 3.70 3.61
C ILE A 59 7.55 2.45 4.23
N GLY A 60 8.51 2.60 5.15
CA GLY A 60 9.06 1.44 5.84
C GLY A 60 10.02 1.80 6.96
N ASP A 61 10.32 0.79 7.77
CA ASP A 61 11.29 0.87 8.86
C ASP A 61 12.69 1.19 8.31
N GLU A 62 13.60 1.63 9.18
CA GLU A 62 14.99 1.85 8.79
C GLU A 62 15.60 0.57 8.17
N GLY A 63 16.36 0.73 7.09
CA GLY A 63 16.91 -0.38 6.31
C GLY A 63 15.95 -1.03 5.31
N CYS A 64 14.66 -0.69 5.31
CA CYS A 64 13.69 -1.18 4.31
C CYS A 64 13.76 -0.40 2.99
N ASP A 65 14.93 -0.39 2.35
CA ASP A 65 15.11 0.15 1.01
C ASP A 65 14.51 -0.78 -0.05
N TYR A 66 13.86 -0.21 -1.06
CA TYR A 66 13.26 -0.98 -2.15
C TYR A 66 13.70 -0.49 -3.52
N LYS A 67 13.95 -1.43 -4.44
CA LYS A 67 14.27 -1.15 -5.85
C LYS A 67 13.24 -1.85 -6.74
N TYR A 68 12.67 -1.10 -7.67
CA TYR A 68 11.72 -1.60 -8.66
C TYR A 68 12.13 -1.16 -10.06
N SER A 69 12.21 -2.11 -11.01
CA SER A 69 12.63 -1.83 -12.40
C SER A 69 13.97 -1.07 -12.48
N GLY A 70 14.92 -1.42 -11.60
CA GLY A 70 16.23 -0.76 -11.49
C GLY A 70 16.21 0.63 -10.85
N LYS A 71 15.05 1.14 -10.44
CA LYS A 71 14.91 2.44 -9.77
C LYS A 71 14.67 2.26 -8.27
N LYS A 72 15.41 3.01 -7.44
CA LYS A 72 15.19 3.04 -5.99
C LYS A 72 13.91 3.83 -5.71
N LEU A 73 13.03 3.29 -4.86
CA LEU A 73 11.96 4.08 -4.25
C LEU A 73 12.53 4.81 -3.04
N ASN A 74 12.19 6.07 -2.88
CA ASN A 74 12.61 6.82 -1.69
C ASN A 74 11.81 6.32 -0.50
N ARG A 75 12.51 5.66 0.44
CA ARG A 75 11.91 5.23 1.70
C ARG A 75 11.53 6.44 2.53
N GLN A 76 10.27 6.49 2.91
CA GLN A 76 9.70 7.46 3.80
C GLN A 76 9.46 6.81 5.17
N ASN A 77 9.51 7.63 6.22
CA ASN A 77 9.17 7.18 7.57
C ASN A 77 7.65 6.97 7.70
N TRP A 78 7.26 6.12 8.64
CA TRP A 78 5.85 5.91 8.97
C TRP A 78 5.16 7.21 9.38
N THR A 79 4.03 7.53 8.74
CA THR A 79 3.12 8.56 9.23
C THR A 79 2.25 7.98 10.35
N LYS A 80 1.66 8.86 11.18
CA LYS A 80 0.75 8.43 12.26
C LYS A 80 -0.41 7.59 11.73
N ASP A 81 -1.01 7.99 10.60
CA ASP A 81 -2.16 7.29 10.01
C ASP A 81 -1.74 5.90 9.47
N LEU A 82 -0.58 5.78 8.80
CA LEU A 82 -0.10 4.49 8.29
C LEU A 82 0.41 3.55 9.39
N ALA A 83 1.03 4.09 10.44
CA ALA A 83 1.42 3.30 11.60
C ALA A 83 0.19 2.70 12.30
N MET A 84 -0.88 3.48 12.48
CA MET A 84 -2.14 3.00 13.04
C MET A 84 -2.77 1.89 12.17
N ILE A 85 -2.78 2.05 10.84
CA ILE A 85 -3.27 1.01 9.93
C ILE A 85 -2.44 -0.26 10.08
N ARG A 86 -1.10 -0.14 10.06
CA ARG A 86 -0.17 -1.26 10.28
C ARG A 86 -0.47 -1.98 11.59
N GLU A 87 -0.57 -1.26 12.71
CA GLU A 87 -0.80 -1.84 14.03
C GLU A 87 -2.16 -2.55 14.13
N LYS A 88 -3.20 -2.00 13.49
CA LYS A 88 -4.52 -2.65 13.46
C LYS A 88 -4.47 -3.96 12.67
N ILE A 89 -3.84 -3.97 11.49
CA ILE A 89 -3.67 -5.18 10.67
C ILE A 89 -2.79 -6.21 11.41
N SER A 90 -1.71 -5.75 12.04
CA SER A 90 -0.75 -6.63 12.74
C SER A 90 -1.39 -7.32 13.92
N ARG A 91 -2.24 -6.63 14.69
CA ARG A 91 -3.00 -7.25 15.79
C ARG A 91 -4.00 -8.30 15.32
N GLU A 92 -4.69 -8.04 14.22
CA GLU A 92 -5.67 -8.97 13.65
C GLU A 92 -4.98 -10.24 13.10
N LEU A 93 -3.82 -10.08 12.45
CA LEU A 93 -3.10 -11.19 11.83
C LEU A 93 -2.08 -11.86 12.75
N LYS A 94 -1.73 -11.23 13.87
CA LYS A 94 -0.60 -11.61 14.74
C LYS A 94 0.72 -11.71 13.96
N ILE A 95 0.92 -10.78 13.02
CA ILE A 95 2.08 -10.71 12.13
C ILE A 95 2.52 -9.26 12.02
N ASP A 96 3.82 -9.00 12.12
CA ASP A 96 4.38 -7.66 11.96
C ASP A 96 4.71 -7.34 10.48
N PHE A 97 4.60 -6.06 10.13
CA PHE A 97 4.95 -5.55 8.80
C PHE A 97 6.00 -4.46 8.92
N ASN A 98 7.04 -4.53 8.08
CA ASN A 98 8.14 -3.57 8.11
C ASN A 98 8.05 -2.47 7.03
N SER A 99 7.11 -2.60 6.09
CA SER A 99 6.96 -1.67 4.97
C SER A 99 5.57 -1.72 4.33
N VAL A 100 5.23 -0.67 3.59
CA VAL A 100 4.03 -0.57 2.76
C VAL A 100 4.30 0.26 1.51
N LEU A 101 3.86 -0.24 0.35
CA LEU A 101 3.75 0.55 -0.87
C LEU A 101 2.33 1.12 -0.97
N VAL A 102 2.20 2.43 -0.85
CA VAL A 102 0.92 3.11 -1.05
C VAL A 102 0.78 3.47 -2.52
N ASN A 103 -0.34 3.12 -3.15
CA ASN A 103 -0.66 3.47 -4.53
C ASN A 103 -1.94 4.30 -4.58
N TYR A 104 -1.91 5.43 -5.27
CA TYR A 104 -3.06 6.29 -5.50
C TYR A 104 -3.41 6.36 -6.99
N TYR A 105 -4.55 5.75 -7.33
CA TYR A 105 -5.16 5.75 -8.65
C TYR A 105 -6.21 6.86 -8.70
N ARG A 106 -5.99 7.87 -9.55
CA ARG A 106 -6.72 9.14 -9.48
C ARG A 106 -8.08 9.10 -10.15
N ASP A 107 -8.16 8.46 -11.32
CA ASP A 107 -9.31 8.59 -12.22
C ASP A 107 -9.59 7.33 -13.06
N GLY A 108 -8.98 6.19 -12.71
CA GLY A 108 -9.21 4.90 -13.39
C GLY A 108 -8.62 4.79 -14.80
N LYS A 109 -7.78 5.75 -15.21
CA LYS A 109 -7.05 5.76 -16.48
C LYS A 109 -5.63 5.21 -16.35
#